data_AF-A0AAV5G4A8-F1
#
_entry.id   AF-A0AAV5G4A8-F1
#
_cell.length_a   1.000
_cell.length_b   1.000
_cell.length_c   1.000
_cell.angle_alpha   90.00
_cell.angle_beta   90.00
_cell.angle_gamma   90.00
#
_symmetry.space_group_name_H-M   'P 1'
#
loop_
_entity.id
_entity.type
_entity.pdbx_description
1 polymer ?
#
loop_
_entity_poly.entity_id
_entity_poly.type
_entity_poly.pdbx_seq_one_letter_code
_entity_poly.pdbx_strand_id
1 'polypeptide(L)'
;MVADAERFAEEDALLQNKIESRNTYKNFIYSLKSQLGDQEVLGGKLDSSDKKTIEDELKKGQEWIEEFGASASAEDFDEQREALQAVVAPITAKIYADAGASSGGDSYSHDEL
;
A
#
# COMPACT_ATOMS: atom_id res chain seq x y z
N MET A 1 -11.85 -39.27 -0.57
CA MET A 1 -10.96 -39.20 0.61
C MET A 1 -9.66 -38.48 0.33
N VAL A 2 -8.77 -38.92 -0.57
CA VAL A 2 -7.54 -38.14 -0.93
C VAL A 2 -7.89 -36.90 -1.76
N ALA A 3 -8.71 -37.05 -2.81
CA ALA A 3 -9.15 -35.94 -3.65
C ALA A 3 -9.95 -34.86 -2.88
N ASP A 4 -10.70 -35.26 -1.85
CA ASP A 4 -11.43 -34.30 -1.01
C ASP A 4 -10.46 -33.49 -0.13
N ALA A 5 -9.42 -34.14 0.41
CA ALA A 5 -8.40 -33.48 1.23
C ALA A 5 -7.55 -32.50 0.41
N GLU A 6 -7.19 -32.86 -0.83
CA GLU A 6 -6.49 -31.96 -1.75
C GLU A 6 -7.34 -30.74 -2.12
N ARG A 7 -8.65 -30.95 -2.37
CA ARG A 7 -9.58 -29.86 -2.66
C ARG A 7 -9.73 -28.89 -1.49
N PHE A 8 -9.86 -29.38 -0.26
CA PHE A 8 -9.94 -28.51 0.92
C PHE A 8 -8.64 -27.75 1.17
N ALA A 9 -7.48 -28.38 0.96
CA ALA A 9 -6.19 -27.70 1.09
C ALA A 9 -6.03 -26.56 0.08
N GLU A 10 -6.50 -26.73 -1.16
CA GLU A 10 -6.49 -25.67 -2.17
C GLU A 10 -7.47 -24.53 -1.82
N GLU A 11 -8.69 -24.85 -1.38
CA GLU A 11 -9.67 -23.86 -0.94
C GLU A 11 -9.15 -23.01 0.24
N ASP A 12 -8.51 -23.65 1.22
CA ASP A 12 -7.92 -22.99 2.38
C ASP A 12 -6.75 -22.08 1.98
N ALA A 13 -5.88 -22.55 1.07
CA ALA A 13 -4.76 -21.76 0.56
C ALA A 13 -5.23 -20.52 -0.20
N LEU A 14 -6.25 -20.65 -1.06
CA LEU A 14 -6.83 -19.51 -1.78
C LEU A 14 -7.44 -18.48 -0.82
N LEU A 15 -8.14 -18.94 0.22
CA LEU A 15 -8.70 -18.05 1.24
C LEU A 15 -7.60 -17.35 2.03
N GLN A 16 -6.54 -18.06 2.41
CA GLN A 16 -5.40 -17.49 3.12
C GLN A 16 -4.75 -16.40 2.28
N ASN A 17 -4.39 -16.70 1.03
CA ASN A 17 -3.77 -15.74 0.11
C ASN A 17 -4.64 -14.50 -0.07
N LYS A 18 -5.96 -14.67 -0.24
CA LYS A 18 -6.91 -13.55 -0.33
C LYS A 18 -6.87 -12.68 0.92
N ILE A 19 -6.84 -13.28 2.12
CA ILE A 19 -6.79 -12.54 3.38
C ILE A 19 -5.47 -11.76 3.49
N GLU A 20 -4.35 -12.38 3.11
CA GLU A 20 -3.02 -11.77 3.15
C GLU A 20 -2.90 -10.58 2.18
N SER A 21 -3.28 -10.74 0.90
CA SER A 21 -3.25 -9.65 -0.08
C SER A 21 -4.18 -8.50 0.34
N ARG A 22 -5.40 -8.81 0.81
CA ARG A 22 -6.34 -7.81 1.35
C ARG A 22 -5.74 -7.03 2.52
N ASN A 23 -5.12 -7.73 3.48
CA ASN A 23 -4.55 -7.10 4.65
C ASN A 23 -3.35 -6.23 4.28
N THR A 24 -2.51 -6.70 3.35
CA THR A 24 -1.39 -5.93 2.82
C THR A 24 -1.87 -4.63 2.17
N TYR A 25 -2.90 -4.70 1.32
CA TYR A 25 -3.45 -3.49 0.68
C TYR A 25 -4.06 -2.52 1.71
N LYS A 26 -4.86 -3.03 2.66
CA LYS A 26 -5.42 -2.22 3.75
C LYS A 26 -4.32 -1.54 4.57
N ASN A 27 -3.30 -2.29 4.97
CA ASN A 27 -2.19 -1.77 5.76
C ASN A 27 -1.44 -0.67 5.00
N PHE A 28 -1.24 -0.83 3.69
CA PHE A 28 -0.62 0.20 2.86
C PHE A 28 -1.45 1.49 2.83
N ILE A 29 -2.76 1.40 2.62
CA ILE A 29 -3.68 2.56 2.69
C ILE A 29 -3.60 3.25 4.06
N TYR A 30 -3.68 2.49 5.16
CA TYR A 30 -3.64 3.06 6.50
C TYR A 30 -2.29 3.71 6.82
N SER A 31 -1.19 3.07 6.43
CA SER A 31 0.16 3.60 6.62
C SER A 31 0.33 4.94 5.88
N LEU A 32 -0.05 5.01 4.60
CA LEU A 32 0.01 6.24 3.83
C LEU A 32 -0.87 7.34 4.42
N LYS A 33 -2.10 7.01 4.83
CA LYS A 33 -2.99 7.97 5.49
C LYS A 33 -2.37 8.54 6.77
N SER A 34 -1.70 7.70 7.56
CA SER A 34 -0.97 8.15 8.76
C SER A 34 0.17 9.11 8.39
N GLN A 35 0.97 8.77 7.38
CA GLN A 35 2.10 9.59 6.93
C GLN A 35 1.66 10.96 6.35
N LEU A 36 0.51 11.03 5.68
CA LEU A 36 -0.07 12.29 5.18
C LEU A 36 -0.61 13.18 6.30
N GLY A 37 -1.05 12.57 7.40
CA GLY A 37 -1.46 13.30 8.61
C GLY A 37 -0.27 13.85 9.40
N ASP A 38 0.89 13.20 9.29
CA ASP A 38 2.11 13.57 9.99
C ASP A 38 2.86 14.71 9.30
N GLN A 39 2.97 15.85 9.99
CA GLN A 39 3.66 17.05 9.48
C GLN A 39 5.18 16.88 9.39
N GLU A 40 5.78 15.96 10.15
CA GLU A 40 7.22 15.72 10.13
C GLU A 40 7.64 14.78 8.97
N VAL A 41 6.67 14.06 8.38
CA VAL A 41 6.88 13.08 7.31
C VAL A 41 6.33 13.60 5.98
N LEU A 42 5.27 13.00 5.41
CA LEU A 42 4.75 13.39 4.10
C LEU A 42 3.85 14.63 4.21
N GLY A 43 3.08 14.73 5.29
CA GLY A 43 2.05 15.75 5.46
C GLY A 43 2.55 17.20 5.49
N GLY A 44 3.81 17.43 5.84
CA GLY A 44 4.45 18.76 5.80
C GLY A 44 5.46 18.96 4.67
N LYS A 45 5.79 17.90 3.92
CA LYS A 45 6.75 17.95 2.80
C LYS A 45 6.09 17.96 1.42
N LEU A 46 4.87 17.45 1.32
CA LEU A 46 4.07 17.49 0.10
C LEU A 46 3.42 18.87 -0.09
N ASP A 47 3.37 19.35 -1.33
CA ASP A 47 2.50 20.45 -1.67
C ASP A 47 1.02 20.03 -1.64
N SER A 48 0.12 21.02 -1.62
CA SER A 48 -1.32 20.77 -1.49
C SER A 48 -1.92 20.00 -2.67
N SER A 49 -1.33 20.09 -3.87
CA SER A 49 -1.80 19.34 -5.03
C SER A 49 -1.42 17.86 -4.90
N ASP A 50 -0.14 17.58 -4.66
CA ASP A 50 0.35 16.20 -4.51
C ASP A 50 -0.30 15.51 -3.29
N LYS A 51 -0.50 16.23 -2.18
CA LYS A 51 -1.25 15.73 -1.02
C LYS A 51 -2.68 15.33 -1.39
N LYS A 52 -3.40 16.21 -2.10
CA LYS A 52 -4.79 15.95 -2.50
C LYS A 52 -4.89 14.75 -3.45
N THR A 53 -3.95 14.61 -4.38
CA THR A 53 -3.90 13.44 -5.28
C THR A 53 -3.80 12.14 -4.49
N ILE A 54 -2.90 12.06 -3.49
CA ILE A 54 -2.78 10.86 -2.67
C ILE A 54 -4.05 10.64 -1.83
N GLU A 55 -4.63 11.69 -1.23
CA GLU A 55 -5.88 11.58 -0.46
C GLU A 55 -7.04 11.03 -1.30
N ASP A 56 -7.18 11.50 -2.54
CA ASP A 56 -8.20 11.05 -3.48
C ASP A 56 -7.99 9.58 -3.88
N GLU A 57 -6.75 9.15 -4.14
CA GLU A 57 -6.44 7.75 -4.47
C GLU A 57 -6.63 6.82 -3.25
N LEU A 58 -6.27 7.25 -2.04
CA LEU A 58 -6.52 6.49 -0.82
C LEU A 58 -8.02 6.30 -0.60
N LYS A 59 -8.82 7.35 -0.85
CA LYS A 59 -10.28 7.26 -0.74
C LYS A 59 -10.85 6.27 -1.75
N LYS A 60 -10.44 6.34 -3.01
CA LYS A 60 -10.85 5.36 -4.04
C LYS A 60 -10.49 3.93 -3.64
N GLY A 61 -9.28 3.72 -3.10
CA GLY A 61 -8.86 2.41 -2.62
C GLY A 61 -9.71 1.89 -1.46
N GLN A 62 -10.09 2.76 -0.52
CA GLN A 62 -11.02 2.41 0.57
C GLN A 62 -12.40 2.02 0.03
N GLU A 63 -12.96 2.85 -0.85
CA GLU A 63 -14.27 2.60 -1.48
C GLU A 63 -14.26 1.29 -2.28
N TRP A 64 -13.19 1.02 -3.03
CA TRP A 64 -13.04 -0.23 -3.77
C TRP A 64 -13.01 -1.47 -2.86
N ILE A 65 -12.30 -1.39 -1.72
CA ILE A 65 -12.29 -2.49 -0.74
C ILE A 65 -13.67 -2.72 -0.14
N GLU A 66 -14.42 -1.65 0.13
CA GLU A 66 -15.78 -1.75 0.67
C GLU A 66 -16.76 -2.35 -0.34
N GLU A 67 -16.65 -1.97 -1.61
CA GLU A 67 -17.55 -2.43 -2.68
C GLU A 67 -17.21 -3.84 -3.17
N PHE A 68 -15.93 -4.13 -3.42
CA PHE A 68 -15.49 -5.36 -4.10
C PHE A 68 -14.73 -6.32 -3.19
N GLY A 69 -14.26 -5.91 -2.02
CA GLY A 69 -13.35 -6.70 -1.20
C GLY A 69 -13.92 -8.04 -0.71
N ALA A 70 -15.25 -8.19 -0.65
CA ALA A 70 -15.87 -9.46 -0.32
C ALA A 70 -15.74 -10.50 -1.45
N SER A 71 -15.83 -10.09 -2.70
CA SER A 71 -15.77 -10.96 -3.89
C SER A 71 -14.41 -10.98 -4.60
N ALA A 72 -13.53 -10.01 -4.32
CA ALA A 72 -12.20 -9.92 -4.91
C ALA A 72 -11.31 -11.14 -4.59
N SER A 73 -10.44 -11.48 -5.54
CA SER A 73 -9.36 -12.45 -5.41
C SER A 73 -8.10 -11.84 -4.79
N ALA A 74 -7.09 -12.66 -4.51
CA ALA A 74 -5.79 -12.17 -4.06
C ALA A 74 -5.14 -11.26 -5.12
N GLU A 75 -5.19 -11.66 -6.39
CA GLU A 75 -4.65 -10.91 -7.53
C GLU A 75 -5.32 -9.54 -7.66
N ASP A 76 -6.64 -9.44 -7.53
CA ASP A 76 -7.34 -8.15 -7.57
C ASP A 76 -6.84 -7.19 -6.49
N PHE A 77 -6.58 -7.68 -5.27
CA PHE A 77 -6.03 -6.85 -4.19
C PHE A 77 -4.60 -6.38 -4.48
N ASP A 78 -3.78 -7.26 -5.07
CA ASP A 78 -2.41 -6.93 -5.44
C ASP A 78 -2.37 -5.91 -6.59
N GLU A 79 -3.22 -6.04 -7.62
CA GLU A 79 -3.36 -5.08 -8.71
C GLU A 79 -3.80 -3.70 -8.21
N GLN A 80 -4.79 -3.64 -7.30
CA GLN A 80 -5.21 -2.37 -6.70
C GLN A 80 -4.12 -1.73 -5.84
N ARG A 81 -3.33 -2.54 -5.14
CA ARG A 81 -2.17 -2.05 -4.39
C ARG A 81 -1.12 -1.48 -5.33
N GLU A 82 -0.78 -2.18 -6.40
CA GLU A 82 0.19 -1.73 -7.39
C GLU A 82 -0.25 -0.45 -8.11
N ALA A 83 -1.53 -0.34 -8.46
CA ALA A 83 -2.11 0.87 -9.04
C ALA A 83 -1.96 2.08 -8.10
N LEU A 84 -2.28 1.92 -6.80
CA LEU A 84 -2.07 2.97 -5.80
C LEU A 84 -0.59 3.31 -5.65
N GLN A 85 0.29 2.30 -5.59
CA GLN A 85 1.73 2.49 -5.47
C GLN A 85 2.31 3.25 -6.68
N ALA A 86 1.83 2.97 -7.90
CA ALA A 86 2.28 3.62 -9.12
C ALA A 86 1.99 5.14 -9.13
N VAL A 87 0.93 5.58 -8.44
CA VAL A 87 0.62 7.00 -8.28
C VAL A 87 1.44 7.61 -7.13
N VAL A 88 1.55 6.91 -6.01
CA VAL A 88 2.19 7.44 -4.79
C VAL A 88 3.72 7.48 -4.90
N ALA A 89 4.35 6.47 -5.48
CA ALA A 89 5.81 6.35 -5.58
C ALA A 89 6.50 7.55 -6.26
N PRO A 90 6.05 8.06 -7.44
CA PRO A 90 6.69 9.21 -8.05
C PRO A 90 6.50 10.51 -7.24
N ILE A 91 5.42 10.62 -6.46
CA ILE A 91 5.16 11.79 -5.61
C ILE A 91 6.10 11.77 -4.40
N THR A 92 6.17 10.64 -3.69
CA THR A 92 7.05 10.51 -2.51
C THR A 92 8.53 10.54 -2.88
N ALA A 93 8.91 10.01 -4.05
CA ALA A 93 10.29 10.03 -4.52
C ALA A 93 10.84 11.47 -4.70
N LYS A 94 10.01 12.42 -5.14
CA LYS A 94 10.42 13.84 -5.24
C LYS A 94 10.87 14.40 -3.89
N ILE A 95 10.19 14.04 -2.80
CA ILE A 95 10.53 14.50 -1.45
C ILE A 95 11.87 13.93 -1.00
N TYR A 96 12.12 12.63 -1.22
CA TYR A 96 13.38 12.01 -0.83
C TYR A 96 14.56 12.52 -1.67
N ALA A 97 14.33 12.82 -2.95
CA ALA A 97 15.33 13.45 -3.81
C ALA A 97 15.66 14.89 -3.35
N ASP A 98 14.65 15.67 -2.96
CA ASP A 98 14.83 17.04 -2.45
C ASP A 98 15.52 17.05 -1.07
N ALA A 99 15.16 16.09 -0.19
CA ALA A 99 15.83 15.88 1.09
C ALA A 99 17.31 15.45 0.93
N GLY A 100 17.63 14.71 -0.13
CA GLY A 100 19.00 14.33 -0.48
C GLY A 100 19.87 15.48 -1.01
N ALA A 101 19.27 16.59 -1.45
CA ALA A 101 19.99 17.78 -1.89
C ALA A 101 20.30 18.76 -0.74
N SER A 102 19.66 18.60 0.43
CA SER A 102 19.81 19.52 1.57
C SER A 102 20.38 18.90 2.86
N SER A 103 20.80 17.63 2.87
CA SER A 103 21.49 17.06 4.03
C SER A 103 22.66 16.16 3.61
N GLY A 104 23.87 16.73 3.66
CA GLY A 104 25.05 15.91 3.90
C GLY A 104 24.99 15.37 5.32
N GLY A 105 24.92 14.04 5.46
CA GLY A 105 24.90 13.33 6.75
C GLY A 105 23.53 12.75 7.10
N ASP A 106 23.32 11.48 6.78
CA ASP A 106 23.41 10.37 7.75
C ASP A 106 22.96 9.06 7.09
N SER A 107 23.82 8.05 7.17
CA SER A 107 23.61 6.72 6.65
C SER A 107 22.45 6.02 7.36
N TYR A 108 21.34 5.81 6.66
CA TYR A 108 20.44 4.71 7.01
C TYR A 108 20.88 3.46 6.28
N SER A 109 21.79 2.75 6.96
CA SER A 109 22.09 1.34 6.77
C SER A 109 20.78 0.54 6.88
N HIS A 110 20.17 0.20 5.75
CA HIS A 110 19.28 -0.94 5.65
C HIS A 110 20.14 -2.12 5.23
N ASP A 111 20.79 -2.76 6.21
CA ASP A 111 21.47 -4.03 6.02
C ASP A 111 20.95 -5.00 7.08
N GLU A 112 20.74 -6.21 6.61
CA GLU A 112 19.96 -7.30 7.19
C GLU A 112 20.61 -7.87 8.45
N LEU A 113 19.82 -8.12 9.50
CA LEU A 113 20.08 -9.17 10.50
C LEU A 113 18.78 -9.65 11.16
#